data_AF-A0A429FV37-F1
#
_entry.id   AF-A0A429FV37-F1
#
_cell.length_a   1.000
_cell.length_b   1.000
_cell.length_c   1.000
_cell.angle_alpha   90.00
_cell.angle_beta   90.00
_cell.angle_gamma   90.00
#
_symmetry.space_group_name_H-M   'P 1'
#
loop_
_entity.id
_entity.type
_entity.pdbx_description
1 polymer ?
#
loop_
_entity_poly.entity_id
_entity_poly.type
_entity_poly.pdbx_seq_one_letter_code
_entity_poly.pdbx_strand_id
1 'polypeptide(L)' 'MAAVKRGDITDDQVVTACARAHAEGQRSLDVLIEATAAPRKVALAAMYRASGNGRINWGVNVELAWPERDTKP' A
#
# COMPACT_ATOMS: atom_id res chain seq x y z
N MET A 1 22.63 -0.35 3.73
CA MET A 1 21.16 -0.32 3.89
C MET A 1 20.68 -1.71 4.20
N ALA A 2 20.02 -1.92 5.35
CA ALA A 2 19.46 -3.23 5.70
C ALA A 2 18.31 -3.56 4.75
N ALA A 3 18.29 -4.76 4.18
CA ALA A 3 17.22 -5.20 3.30
C ALA A 3 15.92 -5.35 4.10
N VAL A 4 14.91 -4.55 3.77
CA VAL A 4 13.55 -4.65 4.31
C VAL A 4 13.02 -6.06 4.05
N LYS A 5 12.63 -6.78 5.10
CA LYS A 5 12.15 -8.16 4.98
C LYS A 5 10.65 -8.18 4.65
N ARG A 6 10.19 -9.29 4.06
CA ARG A 6 8.76 -9.59 3.87
C ARG A 6 8.09 -9.66 5.26
N GLY A 7 7.53 -8.55 5.72
CA GLY A 7 6.91 -8.44 7.04
C GLY A 7 7.08 -7.06 7.70
N ASP A 8 8.09 -6.30 7.30
CA ASP A 8 8.37 -4.98 7.90
C ASP A 8 7.35 -3.91 7.50
N ILE A 9 6.75 -4.01 6.32
CA ILE A 9 5.71 -3.06 5.88
C ILE A 9 4.42 -3.41 6.60
N THR A 10 3.87 -2.48 7.38
CA THR A 10 2.58 -2.63 8.07
C THR A 10 1.42 -2.26 7.14
N ASP A 11 0.22 -2.76 7.45
CA ASP A 11 -0.98 -2.41 6.68
C ASP A 11 -1.30 -0.92 6.81
N ASP A 12 -0.95 -0.29 7.93
CA ASP A 12 -1.13 1.14 8.17
C ASP A 12 -0.23 2.00 7.27
N GLN A 13 1.02 1.57 7.06
CA GLN A 13 1.91 2.20 6.09
C GLN A 13 1.36 2.09 4.66
N VAL A 14 0.74 0.96 4.31
CA VAL A 14 0.09 0.79 3.01
C VAL A 14 -1.08 1.76 2.86
N VAL A 15 -1.96 1.86 3.86
CA VAL A 15 -3.11 2.79 3.86
C VAL A 15 -2.64 4.24 3.71
N THR A 16 -1.60 4.62 4.45
CA THR A 16 -1.02 5.98 4.39
C THR A 16 -0.42 6.26 3.01
N ALA A 17 0.31 5.31 2.44
CA ALA A 17 0.87 5.45 1.09
C ALA A 17 -0.24 5.57 0.03
N CYS A 18 -1.30 4.77 0.12
CA CYS A 18 -2.46 4.88 -0.77
C CYS A 18 -3.18 6.23 -0.65
N ALA A 19 -3.39 6.72 0.58
CA ALA A 19 -4.03 8.01 0.82
C ALA A 19 -3.20 9.17 0.23
N ARG A 20 -1.89 9.13 0.44
CA ARG A 20 -0.95 10.13 -0.09
C ARG A 20 -0.88 10.08 -1.62
N ALA A 21 -0.76 8.89 -2.20
CA ALA A 21 -0.75 8.71 -3.64
C ALA A 21 -2.00 9.28 -4.30
N HIS A 22 -3.17 9.09 -3.68
CA HIS A 22 -4.43 9.64 -4.17
C HIS A 22 -4.49 11.18 -4.07
N ALA A 23 -3.93 11.77 -3.01
CA ALA A 23 -3.85 13.23 -2.87
C ALA A 23 -2.88 13.86 -3.88
N GLU A 24 -1.81 13.16 -4.24
CA GLU A 24 -0.76 13.65 -5.14
C GLU A 24 -0.94 13.19 -6.61
N GLY A 25 -1.95 12.36 -6.90
CA GLY A 25 -2.20 11.81 -8.24
C GLY A 25 -1.13 10.80 -8.70
N GLN A 26 -0.49 10.11 -7.76
CA GLN A 26 0.57 9.13 -8.00
C GLN A 26 0.08 7.69 -7.84
N ARG A 27 0.96 6.72 -8.11
CA ARG A 27 0.69 5.30 -7.85
C ARG A 27 0.98 4.98 -6.39
N SER A 28 0.03 4.34 -5.73
CA SER A 28 0.15 3.88 -4.34
C SER A 28 1.35 2.97 -4.11
N LEU A 29 1.68 2.14 -5.10
CA LEU A 29 2.88 1.31 -5.06
C LEU A 29 4.18 2.11 -5.04
N ASP A 30 4.30 3.15 -5.88
CA ASP A 30 5.52 3.95 -5.99
C ASP A 30 5.73 4.75 -4.71
N VAL A 31 4.67 5.36 -4.19
CA VAL A 31 4.68 6.07 -2.91
C VAL A 31 5.05 5.14 -1.75
N LEU A 32 4.56 3.89 -1.74
CA LEU A 32 4.90 2.91 -0.71
C LEU A 32 6.37 2.48 -0.78
N ILE A 33 6.89 2.27 -1.99
CA ILE A 33 8.32 1.93 -2.21
C ILE A 33 9.21 3.09 -1.75
N GLU A 34 8.86 4.32 -2.11
CA GLU A 34 9.60 5.51 -1.69
C GLU A 34 9.61 5.66 -0.16
N ALA A 35 8.44 5.52 0.47
CA ALA A 35 8.29 5.67 1.92
C ALA A 35 9.02 4.59 2.74
N THR A 36 9.17 3.38 2.18
CA THR A 36 9.70 2.23 2.92
C THR A 36 11.09 1.78 2.44
N ALA A 37 11.58 2.32 1.32
CA ALA A 37 12.75 1.82 0.59
C ALA A 37 12.68 0.31 0.28
N ALA A 38 11.48 -0.26 0.24
CA ALA A 38 11.29 -1.69 0.07
C ALA A 38 11.34 -2.10 -1.41
N PRO A 39 11.80 -3.32 -1.72
CA PRO A 39 11.72 -3.84 -3.08
C PRO A 39 10.27 -3.91 -3.56
N ARG A 40 10.03 -3.64 -4.85
CA ARG A 40 8.69 -3.68 -5.47
C ARG A 40 7.90 -4.94 -5.14
N LYS A 41 8.54 -6.11 -5.15
CA LYS A 41 7.92 -7.40 -4.83
C LYS A 41 7.43 -7.49 -3.38
N VAL A 42 8.12 -6.83 -2.44
CA VAL A 42 7.74 -6.77 -1.02
C VAL A 42 6.59 -5.79 -0.83
N ALA A 43 6.67 -4.60 -1.44
CA ALA A 43 5.59 -3.62 -1.41
C ALA A 43 4.28 -4.17 -2.00
N LEU A 44 4.33 -4.83 -3.16
CA LEU A 44 3.17 -5.50 -3.74
C LEU A 44 2.58 -6.57 -2.81
N ALA A 45 3.43 -7.40 -2.19
CA ALA A 45 2.94 -8.41 -1.25
C ALA A 45 2.24 -7.79 -0.03
N ALA A 46 2.74 -6.65 0.46
CA ALA A 46 2.10 -5.90 1.54
C ALA A 46 0.75 -5.31 1.10
N MET A 47 0.66 -4.77 -0.12
CA MET A 47 -0.61 -4.28 -0.68
C MET A 47 -1.65 -5.40 -0.84
N TYR A 48 -1.26 -6.56 -1.39
CA TYR A 48 -2.18 -7.71 -1.47
C TYR A 48 -2.64 -8.18 -0.08
N ARG A 49 -1.75 -8.20 0.91
CA ARG A 49 -2.12 -8.52 2.30
C ARG A 49 -3.11 -7.51 2.87
N ALA A 50 -2.82 -6.22 2.73
CA ALA A 50 -3.69 -5.14 3.19
C ALA A 50 -5.07 -5.19 2.51
N SER A 51 -5.12 -5.56 1.22
CA SER A 51 -6.37 -5.79 0.51
C SER A 51 -7.15 -7.00 1.02
N GLY A 52 -6.47 -8.13 1.27
CA GLY A 52 -7.10 -9.30 1.89
C GLY A 52 -7.66 -9.03 3.30
N ASN A 53 -7.09 -8.04 3.99
CA ASN A 53 -7.56 -7.58 5.30
C ASN A 53 -8.62 -6.46 5.24
N GLY A 54 -9.12 -6.08 4.05
CA GLY A 54 -10.10 -5.00 3.90
C GLY A 54 -9.58 -3.61 4.27
N ARG A 55 -8.26 -3.39 4.19
CA ARG A 55 -7.63 -2.10 4.51
C ARG A 55 -7.52 -1.20 3.29
N ILE A 56 -7.38 -1.80 2.12
CA ILE A 56 -7.30 -1.12 0.82
C ILE A 56 -8.12 -1.88 -0.22
N ASN A 57 -8.63 -1.16 -1.20
CA ASN A 57 -9.38 -1.74 -2.30
C ASN A 57 -8.79 -1.23 -3.62
N TRP A 58 -8.89 -2.05 -4.66
CA TRP A 58 -8.33 -1.79 -5.97
C TRP A 58 -9.25 -2.39 -7.02
N GLY A 59 -9.76 -1.57 -7.95
CA GLY A 59 -10.73 -2.03 -8.94
C GLY A 59 -10.11 -2.98 -9.97
N VAL A 60 -9.12 -2.48 -10.71
CA VAL A 60 -8.46 -3.23 -11.81
C VAL A 60 -6.97 -3.43 -11.55
N ASN A 61 -6.33 -2.52 -10.82
CA ASN A 61 -4.88 -2.55 -10.59
C ASN A 61 -4.54 -2.20 -9.14
N VAL A 62 -3.88 -3.13 -8.45
CA VAL A 62 -3.41 -2.96 -7.06
C VAL A 62 -2.41 -1.82 -6.89
N GLU A 63 -1.67 -1.44 -7.95
CA GLU A 63 -0.73 -0.30 -7.89
C GLU A 63 -1.43 1.04 -7.68
N LEU A 64 -2.72 1.11 -8.02
CA LEU A 64 -3.59 2.28 -7.89
C LEU A 64 -4.61 2.09 -6.76
N ALA A 65 -4.31 1.24 -5.79
CA ALA A 65 -5.23 0.95 -4.69
C ALA A 65 -5.57 2.21 -3.89
N TRP A 66 -6.83 2.31 -3.49
CA TRP A 66 -7.34 3.34 -2.59
C TRP A 66 -7.49 2.77 -1.17
N PRO A 67 -7.33 3.60 -0.12
CA PRO A 67 -7.67 3.18 1.22
C PRO A 67 -9.15 2.82 1.29
N GLU A 68 -9.48 1.69 1.91
CA GLU A 68 -10.87 1.35 2.18
C GLU A 68 -11.34 2.35 3.24
N ARG A 69 -12.21 3.30 2.85
CA ARG A 69 -12.91 4.13 3.82
C ARG A 69 -13.75 3.16 4.63
N ASP A 70 -13.50 3.12 5.94
CA ASP A 70 -14.27 2.38 6.94
C ASP A 70 -15.75 2.80 6.83
N THR A 71 -16.47 2.24 5.86
CA THR A 71 -17.92 2.33 5.77
C THR A 71 -18.44 1.26 6.70
N LYS A 72 -18.24 1.45 8.00
CA LYS A 72 -19.09 0.81 8.98
C LYS A 72 -20.37 1.65 9.05
N PRO A 73 -21.55 1.05 8.80
CA PRO A 73 -22.84 1.75 8.91
C PRO A 73 -23.09 2.31 10.31
#